data_AF-A0AAW7XE64-F1
#
_entry.id   AF-A0AAW7XE64-F1
#
_cell.length_a   1.000
_cell.length_b   1.000
_cell.length_c   1.000
_cell.angle_alpha   90.00
_cell.angle_beta   90.00
_cell.angle_gamma   90.00
#
_symmetry.space_group_name_H-M   'P 1'
#
loop_
_entity.id
_entity.type
_entity.pdbx_description
1 polymer ?
#
loop_
_entity_poly.entity_id
_entity_poly.type
_entity_poly.pdbx_seq_one_letter_code
_entity_poly.pdbx_strand_id
1 'polypeptide(L)' 'MKSYLFTTENDRGGVMLCDIDTLEDAVVYLQDRFAGVIRVEQGKDFWSQEEGYHFVEPPTPSVDSPPS' A
#
# COMPACT_ATOMS: atom_id res chain seq x y z
N MET A 1 12.11 -5.07 -5.32
CA MET A 1 11.71 -5.46 -3.96
C MET A 1 11.04 -4.32 -3.20
N LYS A 2 9.76 -4.51 -2.87
CA LYS A 2 8.90 -3.62 -2.09
C LYS A 2 8.40 -4.33 -0.83
N SER A 3 8.02 -3.54 0.18
CA SER A 3 7.41 -4.03 1.41
C SER A 3 5.95 -3.63 1.49
N TYR A 4 5.09 -4.60 1.81
CA TYR A 4 3.67 -4.38 2.05
C TYR A 4 3.31 -4.84 3.45
N LEU A 5 2.62 -3.98 4.21
CA LEU A 5 1.99 -4.35 5.47
C LEU A 5 0.57 -4.80 5.16
N PHE A 6 0.10 -5.89 5.77
CA PHE A 6 -1.29 -6.30 5.63
C PHE A 6 -1.90 -6.67 6.98
N THR A 7 -3.21 -6.43 7.08
CA THR A 7 -4.02 -6.72 8.27
C THR A 7 -5.21 -7.57 7.84
N THR A 8 -5.56 -8.54 8.69
CA THR A 8 -6.71 -9.43 8.52
C THR A 8 -7.79 -9.11 9.55
N GLU A 9 -9.00 -9.60 9.32
CA GLU A 9 -10.20 -9.38 10.14
C GLU A 9 -10.09 -9.80 11.61
N ASN A 10 -9.11 -10.64 11.95
CA ASN A 10 -8.88 -11.12 13.32
C ASN A 10 -7.72 -10.39 14.02
N ASP A 11 -7.43 -9.17 13.57
CA ASP A 11 -6.31 -8.32 14.01
C ASP A 11 -4.92 -8.96 13.86
N ARG A 12 -4.80 -10.06 13.10
CA ARG A 12 -3.50 -10.61 12.70
C ARG A 12 -3.04 -9.93 11.43
N GLY A 13 -1.73 -9.91 11.21
CA GLY A 13 -1.14 -9.28 10.04
C GLY A 13 0.34 -9.59 9.93
N GLY A 14 0.97 -9.03 8.92
CA GLY A 14 2.40 -9.21 8.70
C GLY A 14 2.97 -8.26 7.65
N VAL A 15 4.29 -8.31 7.53
CA VAL A 15 5.02 -7.62 6.47
C VAL A 15 5.43 -8.65 5.42
N MET A 16 5.15 -8.35 4.15
CA MET A 16 5.61 -9.12 3.00
C MET A 16 6.68 -8.33 2.25
N LEU A 17 7.82 -8.97 1.99
CA LEU A 17 8.86 -8.48 1.09
C LEU A 17 8.78 -9.27 -0.22
N CYS A 18 8.54 -8.59 -1.34
CA CYS A 18 8.38 -9.25 -2.64
C CYS A 18 8.75 -8.30 -3.79
N ASP A 19 8.78 -8.84 -5.02
CA ASP A 19 9.01 -8.06 -6.25
C ASP A 19 7.71 -7.68 -6.96
N ILE A 20 6.61 -7.59 -6.22
CA ILE A 20 5.37 -7.00 -6.72
C ILE A 20 5.53 -5.49 -6.78
N ASP A 21 5.18 -4.89 -7.92
CA ASP A 21 5.41 -3.48 -8.20
C ASP A 21 4.23 -2.57 -7.86
N THR A 22 2.99 -3.08 -7.85
CA THR A 22 1.81 -2.24 -7.61
C THR A 22 1.09 -2.65 -6.33
N LEU A 23 0.42 -1.70 -5.71
CA LEU A 23 -0.39 -1.99 -4.52
C LEU A 23 -1.56 -2.91 -4.90
N GLU A 24 -2.12 -2.72 -6.09
CA GLU A 24 -3.20 -3.49 -6.68
C GLU A 24 -2.83 -4.97 -6.79
N ASP A 25 -1.69 -5.28 -7.41
CA ASP A 25 -1.21 -6.66 -7.54
C ASP A 25 -0.90 -7.28 -6.16
N ALA A 26 -0.40 -6.47 -5.21
CA ALA A 26 -0.13 -6.93 -3.86
C ALA A 26 -1.41 -7.29 -3.11
N VAL A 27 -2.48 -6.50 -3.29
CA VAL A 27 -3.81 -6.77 -2.71
C VAL A 27 -4.35 -8.10 -3.23
N VAL A 28 -4.34 -8.30 -4.55
CA VAL A 28 -4.83 -9.55 -5.17
C VAL A 28 -4.05 -10.75 -4.64
N TYR A 29 -2.72 -10.65 -4.61
CA TYR A 29 -1.86 -11.72 -4.11
C TYR A 29 -2.12 -12.04 -2.63
N LEU A 30 -2.25 -11.01 -1.79
CA LEU A 30 -2.45 -11.19 -0.35
C LEU A 30 -3.83 -11.76 -0.02
N GLN A 31 -4.88 -11.36 -0.73
CA GLN A 31 -6.22 -11.91 -0.56
C GLN A 31 -6.31 -13.39 -0.98
N ASP A 32 -5.59 -13.78 -2.04
CA ASP A 32 -5.51 -15.19 -2.46
C ASP A 32 -4.74 -16.04 -1.43
N ARG A 33 -3.68 -15.47 -0.86
CA ARG A 33 -2.79 -16.18 0.07
C ARG A 33 -3.29 -16.25 1.51
N PHE A 34 -3.97 -15.21 1.99
CA PHE A 34 -4.40 -15.08 3.37
C PHE A 34 -5.89 -14.78 3.44
N ALA A 35 -6.63 -15.66 4.10
CA ALA A 35 -8.06 -15.45 4.32
C ALA A 35 -8.29 -14.23 5.22
N GLY A 36 -9.29 -13.42 4.85
CA GLY A 36 -9.76 -12.30 5.67
C GLY A 36 -8.85 -11.08 5.64
N VAL A 37 -8.01 -10.87 4.62
CA VAL A 37 -7.25 -9.61 4.47
C VAL A 37 -8.21 -8.43 4.26
N ILE A 38 -8.15 -7.45 5.17
CA ILE A 38 -9.01 -6.27 5.19
C ILE A 38 -8.26 -4.98 4.83
N ARG A 39 -6.93 -4.97 4.91
CA ARG A 39 -6.10 -3.79 4.63
C ARG A 39 -4.73 -4.19 4.12
N VAL A 40 -4.21 -3.47 3.14
CA VAL A 40 -2.84 -3.59 2.60
C VAL A 40 -2.25 -2.19 2.43
N GLU A 41 -1.03 -1.97 2.91
CA GLU A 41 -0.39 -0.65 2.96
C GLU A 41 1.01 -0.71 2.35
N GLN A 42 1.32 0.31 1.55
CA GLN A 42 2.64 0.56 0.98
C GLN A 42 3.06 2.01 1.27
N GLY A 43 3.73 2.22 2.41
CA GLY A 43 4.10 3.57 2.83
C GLY A 43 2.87 4.40 3.17
N LYS A 44 2.52 5.38 2.32
CA LYS A 44 1.34 6.24 2.51
C LYS A 44 0.12 5.77 1.71
N ASP A 45 0.35 4.93 0.70
CA ASP A 45 -0.71 4.39 -0.13
C ASP A 45 -1.30 3.17 0.54
N PHE A 46 -2.60 2.97 0.42
CA PHE A 46 -3.25 1.80 0.99
C PHE A 46 -4.49 1.38 0.22
N TRP A 47 -4.85 0.12 0.42
CA TRP A 47 -6.14 -0.42 0.09
C TRP A 47 -6.81 -0.93 1.37
N SER A 48 -8.12 -0.71 1.51
CA SER A 48 -8.92 -1.37 2.53
C SER A 48 -10.23 -1.88 1.95
N GLN A 49 -10.82 -2.87 2.61
CA GLN A 49 -12.12 -3.41 2.22
C GLN A 49 -13.24 -2.35 2.30
N GLU A 50 -13.13 -1.38 3.21
CA GLU A 50 -14.14 -0.34 3.44
C GLU A 50 -13.97 0.87 2.52
N GLU A 51 -12.74 1.32 2.28
CA GLU A 51 -12.45 2.58 1.58
C GLU A 51 -11.98 2.37 0.13
N GLY A 52 -11.61 1.15 -0.24
CA GLY A 52 -10.98 0.86 -1.53
C GLY A 52 -9.54 1.38 -1.57
N TYR A 53 -9.07 1.77 -2.77
CA TYR A 53 -7.71 2.25 -2.98
C TYR A 53 -7.58 3.74 -2.68
N HIS A 54 -6.53 4.09 -1.95
CA HIS A 54 -6.15 5.46 -1.64
C HIS A 54 -4.67 5.68 -1.94
N PHE A 55 -4.39 6.59 -2.87
CA PHE A 55 -3.05 6.96 -3.28
C PHE A 55 -2.78 8.40 -2.85
N VAL A 56 -1.68 8.61 -2.12
CA VAL A 56 -1.25 9.94 -1.74
C VAL A 56 -0.32 10.44 -2.85
N GLU A 57 -0.72 11.51 -3.54
CA GLU A 57 0.16 12.15 -4.51
C GLU A 57 1.48 12.52 -3.81
N PRO A 58 2.64 12.14 -4.38
CA PRO A 58 3.91 12.57 -3.83
C PRO A 58 3.95 14.11 -3.86
N PRO A 59 4.51 14.77 -2.84
CA PRO A 59 4.66 16.21 -2.88
C PRO A 59 5.45 16.56 -4.14
N THR A 60 4.85 17.33 -5.05
CA THR A 60 5.58 17.92 -6.17
C THR A 60 6.74 18.70 -5.59
N PRO A 61 8.00 18.43 -5.97
CA PRO A 61 9.10 19.23 -5.48
C PRO A 61 8.86 20.66 -5.94
N SER A 62 8.61 21.56 -5.00
CA SER A 62 8.51 22.99 -5.25
C SER A 62 9.78 23.40 -5.99
N VAL A 63 9.66 23.74 -7.27
CA VAL A 63 10.76 24.33 -8.03
C VAL A 63 11.03 25.67 -7.35
N ASP A 64 12.12 25.70 -6.59
CA ASP A 64 12.68 26.89 -5.98
C ASP A 64 12.79 27.97 -7.07
N SER A 65 12.00 29.03 -6.94
CA SER A 65 12.05 30.19 -7.83
C SER A 65 13.48 30.76 -7.80
N PRO A 66 14.12 31.01 -8.95
CA PRO A 66 15.47 31.55 -8.94
C PRO A 66 15.46 32.96 -8.28
N PRO A 67 16.50 33.33 -7.52
CA PRO A 67 16.56 34.64 -6.91
C PRO A 67 16.74 35.72 -7.99
N SER A 68 15.95 36.79 -7.89
CA SER A 68 16.09 38.02 -8.69
C SER A 68 17.31 38.83 -8.32
#